data_AF-A0A849T2W4-F1
#
_entry.id   AF-A0A849T2W4-F1
#
_cell.length_a   1.000
_cell.length_b   1.000
_cell.length_c   1.000
_cell.angle_alpha   90.00
_cell.angle_beta   90.00
_cell.angle_gamma   90.00
#
_symmetry.space_group_name_H-M   'P 1'
#
loop_
_entity.id
_entity.type
_entity.pdbx_description
1 polymer ?
#
loop_
_entity_poly.entity_id
_entity_poly.type
_entity_poly.pdbx_seq_one_letter_code
_entity_poly.pdbx_strand_id
1 'polypeptide(L)'
;MIHIIEINEQNHAYVWFAFDEADLIRKVHVDHGAQLDMVIFGLTTAQQLLSAPEHIAGTAEALAAQYGWDTPLYRADYLLGQGSYQSTAVSKLQASLAAVASASDFRIYTDDETAAEELDRDPLFKSKQGLEASWKLRTQLVEMEVIGEDF
;
A
#
# COMPACT_ATOMS: atom_id res chain seq x y z
N MET A 1 -1.18 -15.39 6.83
CA MET A 1 -1.83 -14.10 6.53
C MET A 1 -0.74 -13.09 6.18
N ILE A 2 -1.08 -11.95 5.57
CA ILE A 2 -0.09 -10.88 5.35
C ILE A 2 -0.09 -9.97 6.58
N HIS A 3 1.06 -9.75 7.21
CA HIS A 3 1.21 -8.88 8.37
C HIS A 3 1.82 -7.54 7.95
N ILE A 4 1.22 -6.46 8.42
CA ILE A 4 1.66 -5.09 8.13
C ILE A 4 1.94 -4.39 9.45
N ILE A 5 3.10 -3.72 9.48
CA ILE A 5 3.50 -2.83 10.56
C ILE A 5 3.72 -1.46 9.95
N GLU A 6 3.11 -0.45 10.54
CA GLU A 6 3.32 0.96 10.21
C GLU A 6 3.81 1.70 11.45
N ILE A 7 4.82 2.55 11.29
CA ILE A 7 5.36 3.40 12.35
C ILE A 7 5.23 4.85 11.90
N ASN A 8 4.33 5.57 12.56
CA ASN A 8 4.07 6.97 12.22
C ASN A 8 5.22 7.89 12.67
N GLU A 9 5.14 9.17 12.30
CA GLU A 9 6.14 10.18 12.66
C GLU A 9 6.33 10.38 14.17
N GLN A 10 5.33 10.02 14.98
CA GLN A 10 5.40 10.03 16.45
C GLN A 10 6.00 8.75 17.04
N ASN A 11 6.50 7.82 16.21
CA ASN A 11 7.00 6.49 16.58
C ASN A 11 5.94 5.59 17.23
N HIS A 12 4.66 5.79 16.93
CA HIS A 12 3.62 4.84 17.33
C HIS A 12 3.47 3.77 16.27
N ALA A 13 3.50 2.52 16.72
CA ALA A 13 3.33 1.36 15.86
C ALA A 13 1.85 1.00 15.67
N TYR A 14 1.42 0.79 14.43
CA TYR A 14 0.15 0.18 14.09
C TYR A 14 0.44 -1.18 13.45
N VAL A 15 -0.16 -2.23 14.01
CA VAL A 15 0.02 -3.60 13.51
C VAL A 15 -1.34 -4.17 13.15
N TRP A 16 -1.46 -4.62 11.92
CA TRP A 16 -2.69 -5.18 11.36
C TRP A 16 -2.34 -6.25 10.34
N PHE A 17 -3.32 -7.03 9.92
CA PHE A 17 -3.12 -8.10 8.97
C PHE A 17 -4.14 -8.03 7.84
N ALA A 18 -3.83 -8.64 6.71
CA ALA A 18 -4.74 -8.93 5.62
C ALA A 18 -4.78 -10.43 5.35
N PHE A 19 -5.95 -10.96 5.00
CA PHE A 19 -6.08 -12.39 4.70
C PHE A 19 -5.38 -12.78 3.40
N ASP A 20 -5.45 -11.90 2.40
CA ASP A 20 -4.86 -12.05 1.07
C ASP A 20 -4.56 -10.67 0.45
N GLU A 21 -4.02 -10.66 -0.76
CA GLU A 21 -3.73 -9.42 -1.50
C GLU A 21 -4.97 -8.53 -1.71
N ALA A 22 -6.15 -9.13 -1.92
CA ALA A 22 -7.36 -8.38 -2.19
C ALA A 22 -7.85 -7.65 -0.92
N ASP A 23 -7.78 -8.30 0.23
CA ASP A 23 -8.08 -7.70 1.52
C ASP A 23 -7.08 -6.59 1.87
N LEU A 24 -5.79 -6.79 1.56
CA LEU A 24 -4.76 -5.76 1.73
C LEU A 24 -5.08 -4.51 0.90
N ILE A 25 -5.29 -4.68 -0.41
CA ILE A 25 -5.61 -3.57 -1.32
C ILE A 25 -6.85 -2.82 -0.84
N ARG A 26 -7.88 -3.54 -0.40
CA ARG A 26 -9.12 -2.96 0.10
C ARG A 26 -8.89 -2.13 1.36
N LYS A 27 -8.17 -2.66 2.36
CA LYS A 27 -7.86 -1.94 3.61
C LYS A 27 -7.03 -0.69 3.34
N VAL A 28 -5.97 -0.81 2.53
CA VAL A 28 -5.13 0.34 2.15
C VAL A 28 -5.95 1.43 1.44
N HIS A 29 -6.89 1.07 0.57
CA HIS A 29 -7.78 2.06 -0.07
C HIS A 29 -8.67 2.79 0.93
N VAL A 30 -9.15 2.12 1.98
CA VAL A 30 -9.99 2.73 3.00
C VAL A 30 -9.17 3.69 3.86
N ASP A 31 -8.00 3.26 4.31
CA ASP A 31 -7.23 3.99 5.32
C ASP A 31 -6.35 5.11 4.72
N HIS A 32 -5.79 4.89 3.53
CA HIS A 32 -4.90 5.85 2.86
C HIS A 32 -5.54 6.57 1.67
N GLY A 33 -6.62 6.04 1.09
CA GLY A 33 -7.19 6.58 -0.16
C GLY A 33 -7.92 7.92 -0.03
N ALA A 34 -8.28 8.32 1.18
CA ALA A 34 -8.99 9.58 1.45
C ALA A 34 -8.07 10.71 1.94
N GLN A 35 -6.80 10.43 2.22
CA GLN A 35 -5.95 11.37 2.97
C GLN A 35 -5.33 12.46 2.08
N LEU A 36 -5.21 12.22 0.77
CA LEU A 36 -4.56 13.14 -0.19
C LEU A 36 -5.30 13.09 -1.53
N ASP A 37 -5.18 14.14 -2.36
CA ASP A 37 -5.63 14.16 -3.77
C ASP A 37 -4.79 13.22 -4.69
N MET A 38 -4.30 12.12 -4.11
CA MET A 38 -3.42 11.13 -4.70
C MET A 38 -4.22 9.87 -5.02
N VAL A 39 -4.04 9.33 -6.22
CA VAL A 39 -4.67 8.09 -6.66
C VAL A 39 -3.75 6.92 -6.33
N ILE A 40 -4.20 6.01 -5.45
CA ILE A 40 -3.47 4.77 -5.14
C ILE A 40 -3.36 3.90 -6.39
N PHE A 41 -4.49 3.62 -7.05
CA PHE A 41 -4.49 2.89 -8.32
C PHE A 41 -5.70 3.28 -9.16
N GLY A 42 -5.46 3.58 -10.44
CA GLY A 42 -6.48 3.85 -11.45
C GLY A 42 -6.17 3.11 -12.74
N LEU A 43 -7.21 2.60 -13.38
CA LEU A 43 -7.16 2.04 -14.72
C LEU A 43 -8.25 2.71 -15.56
N THR A 44 -7.85 3.37 -16.62
CA THR A 44 -8.73 4.15 -17.49
C THR A 44 -8.23 4.09 -18.93
N THR A 45 -8.99 4.65 -19.87
CA THR A 45 -8.51 5.05 -21.19
C THR A 45 -8.57 6.57 -21.32
N ALA A 46 -7.91 7.13 -22.35
CA ALA A 46 -8.04 8.55 -22.65
C ALA A 46 -9.49 8.93 -23.00
N GLN A 47 -10.21 8.05 -23.69
CA GLN A 47 -11.64 8.23 -24.01
C GLN A 47 -12.51 8.31 -22.75
N GLN A 48 -12.25 7.44 -21.76
CA GLN A 48 -12.95 7.46 -20.48
C GLN A 48 -12.62 8.71 -19.67
N LEU A 49 -11.35 9.15 -19.68
CA LEU A 49 -10.94 10.40 -19.04
C LEU A 49 -11.66 11.59 -19.64
N LEU A 50 -11.76 11.69 -20.97
CA LEU A 50 -12.49 12.78 -21.64
C LEU A 50 -13.99 12.80 -21.27
N SER A 51 -14.56 11.62 -21.05
CA SER A 51 -15.98 11.47 -20.71
C SER A 51 -16.26 11.69 -19.22
N ALA A 52 -15.24 11.82 -18.37
CA ALA A 52 -15.40 12.01 -16.94
C ALA A 52 -15.92 13.43 -16.61
N PRO A 53 -16.83 13.58 -15.63
CA PRO A 53 -17.35 14.89 -15.22
C PRO A 53 -16.24 15.86 -14.78
N GLU A 54 -15.23 15.33 -14.09
CA GLU A 54 -14.07 16.04 -13.55
C GLU A 54 -12.84 16.06 -14.49
N HIS A 55 -13.03 15.83 -15.79
CA HIS A 55 -11.89 15.82 -16.72
C HIS A 55 -11.17 17.16 -16.77
N ILE A 56 -9.85 17.09 -16.84
CA ILE A 56 -8.99 18.26 -17.03
C ILE A 56 -8.79 18.43 -18.53
N ALA A 57 -9.17 19.61 -19.05
CA ALA A 57 -9.06 19.93 -20.47
C ALA A 57 -7.60 19.78 -20.95
N GLY A 58 -7.40 19.07 -22.06
CA GLY A 58 -6.10 18.84 -22.68
C GLY A 58 -5.35 17.60 -22.15
N THR A 59 -5.69 17.07 -20.96
CA THR A 59 -5.03 15.87 -20.43
C THR A 59 -5.39 14.63 -21.25
N ALA A 60 -6.67 14.42 -21.54
CA ALA A 60 -7.13 13.27 -22.29
C ALA A 60 -6.59 13.29 -23.74
N GLU A 61 -6.60 14.45 -24.39
CA GLU A 61 -6.09 14.63 -25.74
C GLU A 61 -4.59 14.37 -25.83
N ALA A 62 -3.81 14.86 -24.85
CA ALA A 62 -2.36 14.61 -24.80
C ALA A 62 -2.06 13.12 -24.63
N LEU A 63 -2.77 12.44 -23.74
CA LEU A 63 -2.62 11.00 -23.52
C LEU A 63 -3.06 10.19 -24.76
N ALA A 64 -4.14 10.59 -25.42
CA ALA A 64 -4.59 9.97 -26.65
C ALA A 64 -3.59 10.17 -27.80
N ALA A 65 -2.97 11.34 -27.91
CA ALA A 65 -1.92 11.59 -28.90
C ALA A 65 -0.68 10.73 -28.66
N GLN A 66 -0.35 10.43 -27.40
CA GLN A 66 0.82 9.63 -27.04
C GLN A 66 0.57 8.13 -27.13
N TYR A 67 -0.57 7.65 -26.65
CA TYR A 67 -0.84 6.22 -26.46
C TYR A 67 -2.05 5.69 -27.25
N GLY A 68 -2.91 6.56 -27.79
CA GLY A 68 -4.19 6.20 -28.41
C GLY A 68 -5.40 6.36 -27.48
N TRP A 69 -6.59 6.52 -28.05
CA TRP A 69 -7.83 6.78 -27.30
C TRP A 69 -8.30 5.62 -26.42
N ASP A 70 -8.15 4.40 -26.92
CA ASP A 70 -8.66 3.18 -26.28
C ASP A 70 -7.59 2.36 -25.54
N THR A 71 -6.35 2.84 -25.53
CA THR A 71 -5.25 2.15 -24.84
C THR A 71 -5.46 2.21 -23.33
N PRO A 72 -5.36 1.08 -22.61
CA PRO A 72 -5.38 1.07 -21.15
C PRO A 72 -4.22 1.88 -20.57
N LEU A 73 -4.55 2.83 -19.70
CA LEU A 73 -3.64 3.70 -19.00
C LEU A 73 -3.76 3.47 -17.50
N TYR A 74 -2.61 3.23 -16.87
CA TYR A 74 -2.46 3.00 -15.46
C TYR A 74 -2.00 4.29 -14.78
N ARG A 75 -2.64 4.65 -13.67
CA ARG A 75 -2.24 5.72 -12.75
C ARG A 75 -2.01 5.14 -11.37
N ALA A 76 -0.91 5.48 -10.74
CA ALA A 76 -0.58 5.09 -9.37
C ALA A 76 0.35 6.16 -8.80
N ASP A 77 -0.22 7.20 -8.21
CA ASP A 77 0.48 8.45 -7.91
C ASP A 77 1.63 8.25 -6.92
N TYR A 78 1.46 7.34 -5.96
CA TYR A 78 2.50 6.98 -4.98
C TYR A 78 3.68 6.22 -5.59
N LEU A 79 3.48 5.57 -6.75
CA LEU A 79 4.51 4.77 -7.43
C LEU A 79 5.11 5.48 -8.64
N LEU A 80 4.30 6.21 -9.41
CA LEU A 80 4.66 6.84 -10.68
C LEU A 80 4.84 8.37 -10.58
N GLY A 81 4.50 8.96 -9.44
CA GLY A 81 4.36 10.39 -9.26
C GLY A 81 2.94 10.89 -9.59
N GLN A 82 2.56 11.99 -8.94
CA GLN A 82 1.19 12.52 -9.00
C GLN A 82 0.76 12.87 -10.43
N GLY A 83 -0.38 12.31 -10.85
CA GLY A 83 -1.00 12.62 -12.15
C GLY A 83 -0.35 11.93 -13.34
N SER A 84 0.67 11.08 -13.11
CA SER A 84 1.35 10.33 -14.16
C SER A 84 0.50 9.17 -14.66
N TYR A 85 0.46 9.00 -15.99
CA TYR A 85 -0.17 7.84 -16.64
C TYR A 85 0.86 7.11 -17.52
N GLN A 86 0.76 5.79 -17.55
CA GLN A 86 1.56 4.95 -18.47
C GLN A 86 0.72 3.79 -19.04
N SER A 87 1.12 3.29 -20.22
CA SER A 87 0.48 2.13 -20.85
C SER A 87 1.02 0.78 -20.36
N THR A 88 2.18 0.78 -19.71
CA THR A 88 2.74 -0.42 -19.08
C THR A 88 1.95 -0.78 -17.83
N ALA A 89 1.56 -2.05 -17.71
CA ALA A 89 0.76 -2.52 -16.58
C ALA A 89 1.44 -2.25 -15.23
N VAL A 90 0.67 -1.72 -14.29
CA VAL A 90 1.07 -1.49 -12.90
C VAL A 90 0.36 -2.50 -12.01
N SER A 91 1.09 -3.11 -11.07
CA SER A 91 0.48 -4.00 -10.07
C SER A 91 -0.31 -3.19 -9.04
N LYS A 92 -1.58 -3.55 -8.82
CA LYS A 92 -2.42 -2.97 -7.76
C LYS A 92 -1.80 -3.15 -6.38
N LEU A 93 -1.17 -4.30 -6.14
CA LEU A 93 -0.46 -4.58 -4.90
C LEU A 93 0.69 -3.58 -4.74
N GLN A 94 1.60 -3.48 -5.72
CA GLN A 94 2.74 -2.56 -5.64
C GLN A 94 2.30 -1.10 -5.45
N ALA A 95 1.23 -0.68 -6.13
CA ALA A 95 0.68 0.65 -5.98
C ALA A 95 0.11 0.90 -4.56
N SER A 96 -0.52 -0.11 -3.97
CA SER A 96 -1.01 -0.06 -2.58
C SER A 96 0.15 -0.04 -1.58
N LEU A 97 1.20 -0.84 -1.81
CA LEU A 97 2.39 -0.83 -0.95
C LEU A 97 3.12 0.52 -0.99
N ALA A 98 3.20 1.15 -2.17
CA ALA A 98 3.76 2.48 -2.31
C ALA A 98 2.95 3.54 -1.54
N ALA A 99 1.62 3.39 -1.45
CA ALA A 99 0.78 4.27 -0.65
C ALA A 99 1.10 4.15 0.86
N VAL A 100 1.18 2.92 1.38
CA VAL A 100 1.57 2.67 2.79
C VAL A 100 2.98 3.22 3.07
N ALA A 101 3.93 2.98 2.17
CA ALA A 101 5.31 3.45 2.28
C ALA A 101 5.47 4.97 2.34
N SER A 102 4.51 5.70 1.78
CA SER A 102 4.56 7.16 1.72
C SER A 102 4.16 7.84 3.03
N ALA A 103 3.38 7.15 3.87
CA ALA A 103 2.80 7.72 5.09
C ALA A 103 3.64 7.44 6.36
N SER A 104 4.46 6.38 6.34
CA SER A 104 5.18 5.87 7.52
C SER A 104 6.32 4.92 7.14
N ASP A 105 7.28 4.72 8.06
CA ASP A 105 8.15 3.53 7.96
C ASP A 105 7.27 2.29 8.16
N PHE A 106 7.51 1.23 7.39
CA PHE A 106 6.63 0.09 7.36
C PHE A 106 7.37 -1.22 7.13
N ARG A 107 6.77 -2.32 7.58
CA ARG A 107 7.19 -3.69 7.28
C ARG A 107 5.99 -4.50 6.80
N ILE A 108 6.26 -5.40 5.86
CA ILE A 108 5.29 -6.33 5.34
C ILE A 108 5.90 -7.71 5.36
N TYR A 109 5.22 -8.62 6.02
CA TYR A 109 5.57 -10.04 6.03
C TYR A 109 4.44 -10.79 5.33
N THR A 110 4.76 -11.58 4.32
CA THR A 110 3.77 -12.17 3.40
C THR A 110 2.98 -13.33 3.98
N ASP A 111 3.45 -13.88 5.09
CA ASP A 111 2.92 -15.06 5.76
C ASP A 111 3.27 -15.04 7.25
N ASP A 112 2.58 -15.89 8.01
CA ASP A 112 2.67 -15.95 9.46
C ASP A 112 4.06 -16.42 9.93
N GLU A 113 4.67 -17.36 9.18
CA GLU A 113 5.99 -17.92 9.46
C GLU A 113 7.08 -16.84 9.33
N THR A 114 7.07 -16.09 8.22
CA THR A 114 7.99 -14.98 8.00
C THR A 114 7.82 -13.89 9.06
N ALA A 115 6.59 -13.55 9.43
CA ALA A 115 6.32 -12.57 10.48
C ALA A 115 6.90 -13.02 11.84
N ALA A 116 6.73 -14.30 12.18
CA ALA A 116 7.28 -14.89 13.40
C ALA A 116 8.83 -14.92 13.38
N GLU A 117 9.44 -15.29 12.27
CA GLU A 117 10.90 -15.31 12.14
C GLU A 117 11.52 -13.91 12.25
N GLU A 118 10.86 -12.90 11.68
CA GLU A 118 11.38 -11.54 11.64
C GLU A 118 11.28 -10.80 12.97
N LEU A 119 10.43 -11.23 13.91
CA LEU A 119 10.37 -10.68 15.27
C LEU A 119 11.75 -10.62 15.96
N ASP A 120 12.61 -11.62 15.72
CA ASP A 120 13.95 -11.70 16.28
C ASP A 120 15.04 -11.15 15.35
N ARG A 121 14.78 -11.12 14.03
CA ARG A 121 15.78 -10.78 13.02
C ARG A 121 15.76 -9.31 12.64
N ASP A 122 14.58 -8.72 12.42
CA ASP A 122 14.43 -7.37 11.90
C ASP A 122 15.11 -6.35 12.83
N PRO A 123 16.08 -5.57 12.34
CA PRO A 123 16.72 -4.52 13.12
C PRO A 123 15.75 -3.49 13.70
N LEU A 124 14.58 -3.31 13.07
CA LEU A 124 13.54 -2.41 13.54
C LEU A 124 13.16 -2.72 14.99
N PHE A 125 12.89 -3.99 15.29
CA PHE A 125 12.45 -4.45 16.61
C PHE A 125 13.52 -4.36 17.69
N LYS A 126 14.78 -4.20 17.30
CA LYS A 126 15.92 -4.03 18.21
C LYS A 126 16.15 -2.57 18.61
N SER A 127 15.45 -1.65 17.95
CA SER A 127 15.49 -0.23 18.25
C SER A 127 14.48 0.14 19.35
N LYS A 128 14.72 1.26 20.05
CA LYS A 128 13.76 1.80 21.02
C LYS A 128 12.42 2.17 20.36
N GLN A 129 12.46 2.56 19.09
CA GLN A 129 11.29 2.99 18.31
C GLN A 129 10.45 1.80 17.84
N GLY A 130 11.08 0.67 17.54
CA GLY A 130 10.40 -0.55 17.09
C GLY A 130 10.01 -1.52 18.21
N LEU A 131 10.30 -1.22 19.48
CA LEU A 131 9.92 -2.09 20.60
C LEU A 131 8.40 -2.23 20.72
N GLU A 132 7.65 -1.12 20.54
CA GLU A 132 6.19 -1.16 20.52
C GLU A 132 5.67 -2.02 19.35
N ALA A 133 6.27 -1.88 18.17
CA ALA A 133 5.93 -2.68 17.00
C ALA A 133 6.16 -4.17 17.24
N SER A 134 7.28 -4.52 17.87
CA SER A 134 7.62 -5.90 18.24
C SER A 134 6.57 -6.50 19.18
N TRP A 135 6.18 -5.78 20.24
CA TRP A 135 5.16 -6.24 21.17
C TRP A 135 3.79 -6.40 20.52
N LYS A 136 3.37 -5.44 19.67
CA LYS A 136 2.09 -5.53 18.97
C LYS A 136 2.05 -6.67 17.97
N LEU A 137 3.11 -6.87 17.19
CA LEU A 137 3.21 -8.02 16.28
C LEU A 137 3.20 -9.35 17.06
N ARG A 138 3.99 -9.46 18.13
CA ARG A 138 3.99 -10.66 18.98
C ARG A 138 2.59 -10.94 19.52
N THR A 139 1.91 -9.94 20.06
CA THR A 139 0.54 -10.08 20.60
C THR A 139 -0.41 -10.59 19.53
N GLN A 140 -0.38 -10.00 18.32
CA GLN A 140 -1.20 -10.46 17.20
C GLN A 140 -0.91 -11.92 16.82
N LEU A 141 0.37 -12.31 16.72
CA LEU A 141 0.75 -13.69 16.38
C LEU A 141 0.38 -14.71 17.46
N VAL A 142 0.43 -14.32 18.74
CA VAL A 142 -0.06 -15.13 19.86
C VAL A 142 -1.58 -15.29 19.80
N GLU A 143 -2.32 -14.21 19.61
CA GLU A 143 -3.80 -14.24 19.50
C GLU A 143 -4.28 -15.08 18.31
N MET A 144 -3.45 -15.18 17.27
CA MET A 144 -3.68 -16.02 16.10
C MET A 144 -3.16 -17.46 16.26
N GLU A 145 -2.62 -17.82 17.42
CA GLU A 145 -2.03 -19.14 17.73
C GLU A 145 -0.86 -19.53 16.80
N VAL A 146 -0.17 -18.54 16.20
CA VAL A 146 1.02 -18.77 15.34
C VAL A 146 2.24 -19.09 16.19
N ILE A 147 2.38 -18.41 17.33
CA ILE A 147 3.46 -18.61 18.31
C ILE A 147 2.85 -18.78 19.71
N GLY A 148 3.61 -19.39 20.63
CA GLY A 148 3.18 -19.56 22.02
C GLY A 148 3.26 -18.27 22.84
N GLU A 149 2.46 -18.20 23.91
CA GLU A 149 2.63 -17.21 24.99
C GLU A 149 3.91 -17.51 25.79
N ASP A 150 5.06 -17.06 25.30
CA ASP A 150 6.29 -17.03 26.10
C ASP A 150 6.41 -15.66 26.81
N PHE A 151 6.06 -15.66 28.10
CA PHE A 151 6.16 -14.53 29.05
C PHE A 151 7.58 -14.30 29.57
#